data_AF-A0A1B6KAM5-F1
#
_entry.id   AF-A0A1B6KAM5-F1
#
_cell.length_a   1.000
_cell.length_b   1.000
_cell.length_c   1.000
_cell.angle_alpha   90.00
_cell.angle_beta   90.00
_cell.angle_gamma   90.00
#
_symmetry.space_group_name_H-M   'P 1'
#
loop_
_entity.id
_entity.type
_entity.pdbx_description
1 polymer ?
#
loop_
_entity_poly.entity_id
_entity_poly.type
_entity_poly.pdbx_seq_one_letter_code
_entity_poly.pdbx_strand_id
1 'polypeptide(L)'
;MVLQTMDLLGKQKYPRSVFFIVGNEFCERFSYYGMRTILSLYLVDILRYTEGDATLIYHAFTMLCYFFPLIGAIIADSYLGKFRTIFYLSIVYAAGNILVSSAASPLFGYDNQRGFSLLGLLLIAVGTGGIKPCVSAFGGDQFTLPQQAKQLAQFFSIFYFSINAGSLISTYITPILRHDVQCFGEDSCFPMAFGVPAILMVVALVLFLAAKKLYICKEPQGNVIVEVSKCISHAIVMNFKTKEKKEHWLDHAADKYDKTLISNTKAVLQVLFLFIPLPLFWALFDQQGSRWTFQATRMDGTLGWFTIKPDQ
;
A
#
# COMPACT_ATOMS: atom_id res chain seq x y z
N MET A 1 8.40 29.20 33.81
CA MET A 1 7.60 28.29 34.66
C MET A 1 6.98 27.13 33.87
N VAL A 2 6.29 27.36 32.75
CA VAL A 2 5.71 26.29 31.89
C VAL A 2 6.77 25.38 31.23
N LEU A 3 7.94 25.91 30.91
CA LEU A 3 9.04 25.12 30.34
C LEU A 3 9.72 24.19 31.38
N GLN A 4 9.70 24.55 32.67
CA GLN A 4 10.27 23.74 33.75
C GLN A 4 9.34 22.62 34.23
N THR A 5 8.03 22.73 34.00
CA THR A 5 7.07 21.65 34.29
C THR A 5 7.04 20.55 33.22
N MET A 6 7.59 20.79 32.02
CA MET A 6 7.70 19.75 30.99
C MET A 6 8.88 18.78 31.24
N ASP A 7 9.92 19.22 31.94
CA ASP A 7 11.07 18.38 32.30
C ASP A 7 10.80 17.45 33.51
N LEU A 8 9.68 17.64 34.22
CA LEU A 8 9.25 16.81 35.35
C LEU A 8 8.37 15.62 34.94
N LEU A 9 7.93 15.56 33.67
CA LEU A 9 7.30 14.37 33.09
C LEU A 9 8.42 13.42 32.68
N GLY A 10 8.82 12.51 33.58
CA GLY A 10 9.88 11.54 33.34
C GLY A 10 9.82 10.95 31.93
N LYS A 11 10.99 10.89 31.25
CA LYS A 11 11.15 10.41 29.86
C LYS A 11 10.21 9.25 29.57
N GLN A 12 9.13 9.50 28.83
CA GLN A 12 8.23 8.43 28.42
C GLN A 12 8.99 7.46 27.54
N LYS A 13 8.88 6.17 27.87
CA LYS A 13 9.60 5.11 27.18
C LYS A 13 9.06 4.97 25.76
N TYR A 14 9.97 4.68 24.82
CA TYR A 14 9.59 4.40 23.44
C TYR A 14 8.65 3.18 23.41
N PRO A 15 7.47 3.26 22.76
CA PRO A 15 6.50 2.18 22.77
C PRO A 15 7.06 0.93 22.09
N ARG A 16 7.07 -0.20 22.81
CA ARG A 16 7.63 -1.46 22.29
C ARG A 16 6.80 -2.04 21.14
N SER A 17 5.51 -1.75 21.10
CA SER A 17 4.58 -2.18 20.05
C SER A 17 5.03 -1.73 18.66
N VAL A 18 5.70 -0.57 18.57
CA VAL A 18 6.10 0.05 17.32
C VAL A 18 7.13 -0.79 16.56
N PHE A 19 8.00 -1.55 17.24
CA PHE A 19 8.94 -2.46 16.57
C PHE A 19 8.24 -3.56 15.78
N PHE A 20 7.10 -4.05 16.25
CA PHE A 20 6.30 -5.04 15.53
C PHE A 20 5.61 -4.42 14.32
N ILE A 21 5.19 -3.16 14.41
CA ILE A 21 4.61 -2.42 13.28
C ILE A 21 5.66 -2.18 12.19
N VAL A 22 6.88 -1.77 12.57
CA VAL A 22 8.00 -1.59 11.63
C VAL A 22 8.40 -2.91 10.97
N GLY A 23 8.50 -4.00 11.75
CA GLY A 23 8.81 -5.32 11.21
C GLY A 23 7.73 -5.83 10.24
N ASN A 24 6.45 -5.62 10.58
CA ASN A 24 5.32 -5.90 9.69
C ASN A 24 5.40 -5.08 8.40
N GLU A 25 5.69 -3.77 8.50
CA GLU A 25 5.85 -2.90 7.32
C GLU A 25 6.99 -3.36 6.43
N PHE A 26 8.13 -3.73 7.00
CA PHE A 26 9.25 -4.28 6.22
C PHE A 26 8.84 -5.52 5.42
N CYS A 27 8.20 -6.49 6.07
CA CYS A 27 7.77 -7.74 5.43
C CYS A 27 6.72 -7.48 4.35
N GLU A 28 5.77 -6.58 4.61
CA GLU A 28 4.74 -6.20 3.64
C GLU A 28 5.33 -5.49 2.42
N ARG A 29 6.29 -4.58 2.63
CA ARG A 29 6.96 -3.86 1.54
C ARG A 29 7.82 -4.80 0.71
N PHE A 30 8.55 -5.71 1.36
CA PHE A 30 9.25 -6.77 0.64
C PHE A 30 8.28 -7.59 -0.22
N SER A 31 7.15 -8.03 0.36
CA SER A 31 6.16 -8.81 -0.38
C SER A 31 5.60 -8.05 -1.58
N TYR A 32 5.21 -6.79 -1.39
CA TYR A 32 4.61 -5.97 -2.44
C TYR A 32 5.59 -5.72 -3.59
N TYR A 33 6.78 -5.21 -3.28
CA TYR A 33 7.77 -4.87 -4.31
C TYR A 33 8.34 -6.13 -4.97
N GLY A 34 8.72 -7.16 -4.20
CA GLY A 34 9.26 -8.40 -4.75
C GLY A 34 8.31 -9.09 -5.73
N MET A 35 7.02 -9.21 -5.37
CA MET A 35 6.00 -9.76 -6.25
C MET A 35 5.80 -8.89 -7.50
N ARG A 36 5.67 -7.58 -7.32
CA ARG A 36 5.44 -6.62 -8.41
C ARG A 36 6.59 -6.64 -9.42
N THR A 37 7.81 -6.71 -8.95
CA THR A 37 9.04 -6.68 -9.75
C THR A 37 9.09 -7.81 -10.79
N ILE A 38 8.68 -9.03 -10.42
CA ILE A 38 8.71 -10.20 -11.32
C ILE A 38 7.40 -10.41 -12.12
N LEU A 39 6.37 -9.60 -11.84
CA LEU A 39 5.00 -9.86 -12.30
C LEU A 39 4.85 -9.78 -13.82
N SER A 40 5.51 -8.80 -14.46
CA SER A 40 5.42 -8.62 -15.92
C SER A 40 6.00 -9.81 -16.69
N LEU A 41 7.13 -10.35 -16.22
CA LEU A 41 7.72 -11.57 -16.77
C LEU A 41 6.85 -12.80 -16.49
N TYR A 42 6.28 -12.93 -15.29
CA TYR A 42 5.35 -14.03 -14.99
C TYR A 42 4.15 -14.08 -15.95
N LEU A 43 3.58 -12.92 -16.24
CA LEU A 43 2.44 -12.79 -17.15
C LEU A 43 2.78 -13.25 -18.58
N VAL A 44 3.99 -12.96 -19.06
CA VAL A 44 4.45 -13.32 -20.41
C VAL A 44 4.96 -14.77 -20.47
N ASP A 45 5.88 -15.12 -19.57
CA ASP A 45 6.64 -16.36 -19.66
C ASP A 45 5.84 -17.57 -19.19
N ILE A 46 5.03 -17.42 -18.14
CA ILE A 46 4.24 -18.53 -17.58
C ILE A 46 2.80 -18.47 -18.07
N LEU A 47 2.13 -17.32 -17.92
CA LEU A 47 0.72 -17.20 -18.29
C LEU A 47 0.48 -16.96 -19.79
N ARG A 48 1.55 -16.77 -20.59
CA ARG A 48 1.52 -16.65 -22.05
C ARG A 48 0.64 -15.50 -22.55
N TYR A 49 0.61 -14.38 -21.83
CA TYR A 49 0.06 -13.13 -22.34
C TYR A 49 1.03 -12.45 -23.31
N THR A 50 0.51 -11.59 -24.18
CA THR A 50 1.37 -10.68 -24.96
C THR A 50 1.99 -9.63 -24.04
N GLU A 51 3.13 -9.02 -24.42
CA GLU A 51 3.71 -7.91 -23.64
C GLU A 51 2.72 -6.75 -23.46
N GLY A 52 1.84 -6.53 -24.44
CA GLY A 52 0.77 -5.53 -24.36
C GLY A 52 -0.26 -5.86 -23.28
N ASP A 53 -0.78 -7.08 -23.28
CA ASP A 53 -1.75 -7.54 -22.27
C ASP A 53 -1.13 -7.62 -20.87
N ALA A 54 0.12 -8.08 -20.77
CA ALA A 54 0.86 -8.12 -19.52
C ALA A 54 1.04 -6.71 -18.94
N THR A 55 1.37 -5.72 -19.78
CA THR A 55 1.43 -4.31 -19.38
C THR A 55 0.08 -3.82 -18.85
N LEU A 56 -1.01 -4.15 -19.56
CA LEU A 56 -2.36 -3.77 -19.15
C LEU A 56 -2.73 -4.37 -17.78
N ILE A 57 -2.50 -5.67 -17.58
CA ILE A 57 -2.80 -6.37 -16.33
C ILE A 57 -1.94 -5.81 -15.18
N TYR A 58 -0.65 -5.58 -15.40
CA TYR A 58 0.27 -5.00 -14.42
C TYR A 58 -0.21 -3.62 -13.94
N HIS A 59 -0.61 -2.74 -14.86
CA HIS A 59 -1.09 -1.40 -14.53
C HIS A 59 -2.50 -1.41 -13.94
N ALA A 60 -3.37 -2.32 -14.37
CA ALA A 60 -4.67 -2.52 -13.74
C ALA A 60 -4.51 -2.98 -12.28
N PHE A 61 -3.61 -3.93 -12.02
CA PHE A 61 -3.23 -4.35 -10.68
C PHE A 61 -2.70 -3.18 -9.83
N THR A 62 -1.77 -2.39 -10.39
CA THR A 62 -1.20 -1.22 -9.72
C THR A 62 -2.29 -0.19 -9.38
N MET A 63 -3.18 0.11 -10.33
CA MET A 63 -4.33 0.99 -10.13
C MET A 63 -5.20 0.51 -8.97
N LEU A 64 -5.56 -0.78 -8.95
CA LEU A 64 -6.36 -1.35 -7.86
C LEU A 64 -5.66 -1.22 -6.50
N CYS A 65 -4.35 -1.45 -6.42
CA CYS A 65 -3.56 -1.26 -5.20
C CYS A 65 -3.57 0.18 -4.66
N TYR A 66 -3.80 1.18 -5.53
CA TYR A 66 -3.91 2.59 -5.15
C TYR A 66 -5.36 3.10 -5.10
N PHE A 67 -6.33 2.31 -5.57
CA PHE A 67 -7.75 2.57 -5.43
C PHE A 67 -8.33 2.06 -4.10
N PHE A 68 -8.00 0.82 -3.72
CA PHE A 68 -8.47 0.21 -2.47
C PHE A 68 -8.07 0.93 -1.16
N PRO A 69 -7.02 1.77 -1.07
CA PRO A 69 -6.81 2.64 0.08
C PRO A 69 -8.03 3.48 0.46
N LEU A 70 -8.80 3.98 -0.52
CA LEU A 70 -10.00 4.76 -0.23
C LEU A 70 -11.04 3.91 0.54
N ILE A 71 -11.26 2.69 0.08
CA ILE A 71 -12.19 1.75 0.70
C ILE A 71 -11.65 1.31 2.07
N GLY A 72 -10.36 1.00 2.18
CA GLY A 72 -9.72 0.61 3.44
C GLY A 72 -9.82 1.68 4.52
N ALA A 73 -9.59 2.95 4.16
CA ALA A 73 -9.74 4.09 5.06
C ALA A 73 -11.18 4.23 5.55
N ILE A 74 -12.16 4.18 4.63
CA ILE A 74 -13.60 4.23 4.98
C ILE A 74 -13.96 3.11 5.97
N ILE A 75 -13.50 1.88 5.73
CA ILE A 75 -13.79 0.74 6.60
C ILE A 75 -13.15 0.91 7.98
N ALA A 76 -11.89 1.36 8.04
CA ALA A 76 -11.18 1.58 9.29
C ALA A 76 -11.79 2.71 10.12
N ASP A 77 -12.13 3.83 9.51
CA ASP A 77 -12.55 5.04 10.21
C ASP A 77 -14.06 5.05 10.55
N SER A 78 -14.87 4.22 9.87
CA SER A 78 -16.33 4.16 10.11
C SER A 78 -16.82 2.91 10.85
N TYR A 79 -16.17 1.75 10.68
CA TYR A 79 -16.78 0.48 11.12
C TYR A 79 -15.85 -0.39 11.97
N LEU A 80 -14.67 -0.75 11.45
CA LEU A 80 -13.85 -1.81 12.05
C LEU A 80 -12.78 -1.28 13.01
N GLY A 81 -12.33 -0.05 12.84
CA GLY A 81 -11.11 0.46 13.47
C GLY A 81 -9.84 -0.05 12.78
N LYS A 82 -8.76 0.72 12.88
CA LYS A 82 -7.49 0.46 12.16
C LYS A 82 -6.93 -0.94 12.41
N PHE A 83 -6.89 -1.39 13.67
CA PHE A 83 -6.32 -2.71 14.02
C PHE A 83 -7.05 -3.86 13.31
N ARG A 84 -8.39 -3.87 13.35
CA ARG A 84 -9.19 -4.96 12.74
C ARG A 84 -9.13 -4.89 11.21
N THR A 85 -9.15 -3.68 10.64
CA THR A 85 -8.97 -3.50 9.19
C THR A 85 -7.63 -4.05 8.72
N ILE A 86 -6.53 -3.71 9.40
CA ILE A 86 -5.20 -4.25 9.10
C ILE A 86 -5.23 -5.77 9.20
N PHE A 87 -5.73 -6.33 10.30
CA PHE A 87 -5.77 -7.77 10.52
C PHE A 87 -6.52 -8.55 9.42
N TYR A 88 -7.77 -8.17 9.12
CA TYR A 88 -8.58 -8.89 8.14
C TYR A 88 -8.05 -8.75 6.71
N LEU A 89 -7.60 -7.55 6.34
CA LEU A 89 -7.06 -7.32 5.00
C LEU A 89 -5.67 -7.95 4.81
N SER A 90 -4.86 -8.06 5.87
CA SER A 90 -3.61 -8.82 5.83
C SER A 90 -3.86 -10.33 5.63
N ILE A 91 -4.97 -10.89 6.13
CA ILE A 91 -5.37 -12.28 5.81
C ILE A 91 -5.70 -12.41 4.33
N VAL A 92 -6.52 -11.49 3.79
CA VAL A 92 -6.86 -11.46 2.36
C VAL A 92 -5.59 -11.35 1.50
N TYR A 93 -4.64 -10.51 1.93
CA TYR A 93 -3.37 -10.34 1.25
C TYR A 93 -2.52 -11.63 1.29
N ALA A 94 -2.39 -12.27 2.46
CA ALA A 94 -1.67 -13.53 2.58
C ALA A 94 -2.30 -14.62 1.69
N ALA A 95 -3.64 -14.73 1.69
CA ALA A 95 -4.37 -15.66 0.83
C ALA A 95 -4.12 -15.38 -0.66
N GLY A 96 -4.07 -14.11 -1.06
CA GLY A 96 -3.73 -13.71 -2.43
C GLY A 96 -2.32 -14.14 -2.85
N ASN A 97 -1.30 -13.92 -2.00
CA ASN A 97 0.07 -14.36 -2.30
C ASN A 97 0.19 -15.89 -2.37
N ILE A 98 -0.44 -16.60 -1.44
CA ILE A 98 -0.48 -18.07 -1.46
C ILE A 98 -1.13 -18.54 -2.76
N LEU A 99 -2.24 -17.91 -3.18
CA LEU A 99 -2.93 -18.27 -4.40
C LEU A 99 -2.06 -18.05 -5.64
N VAL A 100 -1.38 -16.90 -5.77
CA VAL A 100 -0.46 -16.66 -6.90
C VAL A 100 0.71 -17.64 -6.90
N SER A 101 1.32 -17.91 -5.73
CA SER A 101 2.42 -18.88 -5.62
C SER A 101 1.98 -20.30 -5.99
N SER A 102 0.79 -20.72 -5.54
CA SER A 102 0.22 -22.03 -5.90
C SER A 102 -0.15 -22.10 -7.38
N ALA A 103 -0.71 -21.03 -7.95
CA ALA A 103 -1.05 -20.95 -9.37
C ALA A 103 0.20 -20.95 -10.26
N ALA A 104 1.31 -20.38 -9.80
CA ALA A 104 2.58 -20.45 -10.52
C ALA A 104 3.18 -21.86 -10.51
N SER A 105 2.77 -22.73 -9.59
CA SER A 105 3.35 -24.06 -9.40
C SER A 105 2.65 -25.12 -10.25
N PRO A 106 3.40 -25.94 -11.02
CA PRO A 106 2.81 -27.03 -11.79
C PRO A 106 2.24 -28.14 -10.89
N LEU A 107 2.66 -28.22 -9.62
CA LEU A 107 2.18 -29.25 -8.67
C LEU A 107 0.67 -29.23 -8.44
N PHE A 108 0.05 -28.04 -8.48
CA PHE A 108 -1.39 -27.91 -8.21
C PHE A 108 -2.25 -28.11 -9.46
N GLY A 109 -1.64 -28.13 -10.65
CA GLY A 109 -2.30 -28.55 -11.91
C GLY A 109 -3.60 -27.83 -12.22
N TYR A 110 -3.70 -26.52 -11.98
CA TYR A 110 -4.93 -25.78 -12.25
C TYR A 110 -5.25 -25.69 -13.75
N ASP A 111 -6.42 -26.20 -14.16
CA ASP A 111 -6.91 -26.08 -15.54
C ASP A 111 -7.01 -24.62 -16.03
N ASN A 112 -7.33 -23.69 -15.12
CA ASN A 112 -7.42 -22.25 -15.39
C ASN A 112 -6.38 -21.44 -14.59
N GLN A 113 -5.10 -21.72 -14.83
CA GLN A 113 -3.97 -21.04 -14.17
C GLN A 113 -4.05 -19.51 -14.24
N ARG A 114 -4.51 -18.96 -15.39
CA ARG A 114 -4.72 -17.52 -15.58
C ARG A 114 -5.77 -16.97 -14.62
N GLY A 115 -6.93 -17.62 -14.52
CA GLY A 115 -8.01 -17.20 -13.63
C GLY A 115 -7.60 -17.16 -12.16
N PHE A 116 -6.93 -18.21 -11.68
CA PHE A 116 -6.44 -18.25 -10.30
C PHE A 116 -5.35 -17.21 -10.03
N SER A 117 -4.43 -16.99 -10.98
CA SER A 117 -3.42 -15.94 -10.85
C SER A 117 -4.05 -14.54 -10.78
N LEU A 118 -5.01 -14.24 -11.64
CA LEU A 118 -5.72 -12.96 -11.65
C LEU A 118 -6.56 -12.75 -10.38
N LEU A 119 -7.20 -13.81 -9.89
CA LEU A 119 -7.91 -13.78 -8.60
C LEU A 119 -6.93 -13.51 -7.45
N GLY A 120 -5.76 -14.17 -7.45
CA GLY A 120 -4.71 -13.94 -6.47
C GLY A 120 -4.22 -12.49 -6.48
N LEU A 121 -3.96 -11.93 -7.66
CA LEU A 121 -3.59 -10.51 -7.83
C LEU A 121 -4.68 -9.55 -7.34
N LEU A 122 -5.96 -9.86 -7.59
CA LEU A 122 -7.07 -9.07 -7.06
C LEU A 122 -7.10 -9.09 -5.53
N LEU A 123 -6.95 -10.26 -4.91
CA LEU A 123 -6.90 -10.39 -3.45
C LEU A 123 -5.69 -9.64 -2.87
N ILE A 124 -4.53 -9.72 -3.53
CA ILE A 124 -3.35 -8.92 -3.16
C ILE A 124 -3.68 -7.43 -3.23
N ALA A 125 -4.28 -6.95 -4.32
CA ALA A 125 -4.60 -5.54 -4.51
C ALA A 125 -5.57 -5.01 -3.45
N VAL A 126 -6.60 -5.78 -3.10
CA VAL A 126 -7.53 -5.49 -2.00
C VAL A 126 -6.77 -5.43 -0.67
N GLY A 127 -5.93 -6.43 -0.42
CA GLY A 127 -5.14 -6.58 0.79
C GLY A 127 -4.17 -5.41 1.02
N THR A 128 -3.16 -5.27 0.15
CA THR A 128 -2.15 -4.18 0.26
C THR A 128 -2.80 -2.80 0.16
N GLY A 129 -3.76 -2.62 -0.74
CA GLY A 129 -4.43 -1.34 -0.92
C GLY A 129 -5.18 -0.91 0.33
N GLY A 130 -6.01 -1.78 0.90
CA GLY A 130 -6.83 -1.38 2.04
C GLY A 130 -6.06 -1.25 3.37
N ILE A 131 -4.89 -1.88 3.54
CA ILE A 131 -4.06 -1.67 4.74
C ILE A 131 -3.21 -0.39 4.70
N LYS A 132 -2.83 0.09 3.50
CA LYS A 132 -1.95 1.26 3.31
C LYS A 132 -2.32 2.50 4.14
N PRO A 133 -3.59 2.98 4.18
CA PRO A 133 -3.93 4.18 4.97
C PRO A 133 -3.94 3.90 6.48
N CYS A 134 -4.01 2.63 6.88
CA CYS A 134 -4.23 2.24 8.26
C CYS A 134 -2.92 2.04 9.04
N VAL A 135 -1.91 1.40 8.44
CA VAL A 135 -0.71 0.95 9.17
C VAL A 135 0.13 2.12 9.70
N SER A 136 0.41 3.12 8.88
CA SER A 136 1.19 4.30 9.28
C SER A 136 0.45 5.11 10.34
N ALA A 137 -0.87 5.30 10.17
CA ALA A 137 -1.73 5.97 11.13
C ALA A 137 -1.80 5.20 12.47
N PHE A 138 -1.92 3.88 12.42
CA PHE A 138 -1.93 3.01 13.59
C PHE A 138 -0.60 3.04 14.34
N GLY A 139 0.53 3.08 13.62
CA GLY A 139 1.86 3.28 14.20
C GLY A 139 1.99 4.62 14.91
N GLY A 140 1.48 5.69 14.30
CA GLY A 140 1.44 7.02 14.92
C GLY A 140 0.57 7.07 16.18
N ASP A 141 -0.53 6.32 16.22
CA ASP A 141 -1.42 6.24 17.38
C ASP A 141 -0.78 5.61 18.63
N GLN A 142 0.39 4.98 18.49
CA GLN A 142 1.13 4.40 19.62
C GLN A 142 1.84 5.44 20.49
N PHE A 143 1.91 6.69 20.03
CA PHE A 143 2.58 7.79 20.72
C PHE A 143 1.58 8.77 21.34
N THR A 144 1.87 9.22 22.56
CA THR A 144 1.07 10.23 23.26
C THR A 144 1.60 11.63 22.97
N LEU A 145 0.78 12.47 22.35
CA LEU A 145 1.12 13.86 22.04
C LEU A 145 0.60 14.82 23.11
N PRO A 146 1.33 15.92 23.41
CA PRO A 146 2.55 16.39 22.75
C PRO A 146 3.87 15.76 23.27
N GLN A 147 3.83 14.97 24.33
CA GLN A 147 5.01 14.54 25.09
C GLN A 147 6.00 13.70 24.26
N GLN A 148 5.51 12.88 23.33
CA GLN A 148 6.33 11.97 22.51
C GLN A 148 6.55 12.46 21.07
N ALA A 149 6.35 13.75 20.77
CA ALA A 149 6.46 14.28 19.39
C ALA A 149 7.82 13.96 18.73
N LYS A 150 8.94 14.08 19.47
CA LYS A 150 10.28 13.74 18.96
C LYS A 150 10.43 12.25 18.65
N GLN A 151 9.85 11.38 19.48
CA GLN A 151 9.89 9.93 19.29
C GLN A 151 9.01 9.50 18.11
N LEU A 152 7.86 10.16 17.93
CA LEU A 152 7.00 9.97 16.77
C LEU A 152 7.71 10.34 15.46
N ALA A 153 8.45 11.46 15.43
CA ALA A 153 9.25 11.82 14.26
C ALA A 153 10.33 10.76 13.95
N GLN A 154 11.04 10.27 14.97
CA GLN A 154 12.00 9.17 14.84
C GLN A 154 11.36 7.88 14.33
N PHE A 155 10.15 7.56 14.80
CA PHE A 155 9.37 6.43 14.29
C PHE A 155 9.15 6.55 12.79
N PHE A 156 8.67 7.69 12.29
CA PHE A 156 8.43 7.87 10.86
C PHE A 156 9.73 7.80 10.03
N SER A 157 10.86 8.24 10.57
CA SER A 157 12.17 8.05 9.90
C SER A 157 12.54 6.57 9.79
N ILE A 158 12.38 5.78 10.86
CA ILE A 158 12.64 4.34 10.85
C ILE A 158 11.64 3.61 9.94
N PHE A 159 10.38 4.02 9.96
CA PHE A 159 9.32 3.48 9.10
C PHE A 159 9.66 3.72 7.62
N TYR A 160 10.07 4.95 7.26
CA TYR A 160 10.53 5.27 5.91
C TYR A 160 11.76 4.44 5.51
N PHE A 161 12.73 4.28 6.41
CA PHE A 161 13.87 3.41 6.16
C PHE A 161 13.44 1.95 5.91
N SER A 162 12.52 1.40 6.71
CA SER A 162 12.01 0.04 6.50
C SER A 162 11.31 -0.16 5.16
N ILE A 163 10.58 0.85 4.67
CA ILE A 163 9.94 0.81 3.35
C ILE A 163 11.00 0.70 2.25
N ASN A 164 12.02 1.56 2.29
CA ASN A 164 13.08 1.58 1.28
C ASN A 164 13.94 0.32 1.35
N ALA A 165 14.29 -0.13 2.55
CA ALA A 165 15.03 -1.37 2.74
C ALA A 165 14.25 -2.58 2.21
N GLY A 166 12.95 -2.70 2.54
CA GLY A 166 12.09 -3.77 2.04
C GLY A 166 12.00 -3.78 0.52
N SER A 167 11.75 -2.61 -0.08
CA SER A 167 11.72 -2.43 -1.53
C SER A 167 13.03 -2.85 -2.18
N LEU A 168 14.16 -2.23 -1.78
CA LEU A 168 15.49 -2.49 -2.33
C LEU A 168 15.85 -3.98 -2.25
N ILE A 169 15.74 -4.57 -1.07
CA ILE A 169 16.12 -5.97 -0.85
C ILE A 169 15.24 -6.88 -1.70
N SER A 170 13.93 -6.65 -1.75
CA SER A 170 13.03 -7.50 -2.54
C SER A 170 13.25 -7.39 -4.05
N THR A 171 13.54 -6.20 -4.56
CA THR A 171 13.84 -5.96 -5.97
C THR A 171 15.13 -6.65 -6.40
N TYR A 172 16.12 -6.80 -5.51
CA TYR A 172 17.31 -7.58 -5.82
C TYR A 172 17.12 -9.08 -5.63
N ILE A 173 16.57 -9.52 -4.49
CA ILE A 173 16.51 -10.93 -4.11
C ILE A 173 15.47 -11.70 -4.92
N THR A 174 14.28 -11.14 -5.16
CA THR A 174 13.20 -11.90 -5.79
C THR A 174 13.51 -12.30 -7.24
N PRO A 175 14.08 -11.43 -8.11
CA PRO A 175 14.57 -11.83 -9.42
C PRO A 175 15.68 -12.90 -9.39
N ILE A 176 16.57 -12.84 -8.39
CA ILE A 176 17.61 -13.87 -8.18
C ILE A 176 16.94 -15.20 -7.85
N LEU A 177 15.97 -15.23 -6.94
CA LEU A 177 15.22 -16.44 -6.62
C LEU A 177 14.43 -16.98 -7.82
N ARG A 178 13.90 -16.10 -8.68
CA ARG A 178 13.19 -16.48 -9.90
C ARG A 178 14.14 -17.11 -10.92
N HIS A 179 15.32 -16.55 -11.15
CA HIS A 179 16.20 -16.96 -12.26
C HIS A 179 17.25 -18.00 -11.85
N ASP A 180 17.88 -17.85 -10.70
CA ASP A 180 19.06 -18.64 -10.33
C ASP A 180 18.70 -19.94 -9.59
N VAL A 181 17.42 -20.14 -9.29
CA VAL A 181 16.90 -21.37 -8.68
C VAL A 181 16.04 -22.11 -9.70
N GLN A 182 16.38 -23.38 -9.95
CA GLN A 182 15.59 -24.27 -10.79
C GLN A 182 14.49 -24.95 -9.95
N CYS A 183 13.27 -24.97 -10.47
CA CYS A 183 12.14 -25.64 -9.82
C CYS A 183 11.35 -26.42 -10.84
N PHE A 184 10.91 -27.63 -10.46
CA PHE A 184 10.03 -28.46 -11.28
C PHE A 184 10.54 -28.77 -12.69
N GLY A 185 11.87 -28.76 -12.89
CA GLY A 185 12.50 -29.02 -14.18
C GLY A 185 12.56 -27.81 -15.12
N GLU A 186 12.15 -26.62 -14.66
CA GLU A 186 12.24 -25.37 -15.40
C GLU A 186 13.47 -24.56 -14.97
N ASP A 187 14.04 -23.79 -15.92
CA ASP A 187 15.17 -22.88 -15.69
C ASP A 187 14.80 -21.61 -14.90
N SER A 188 13.52 -21.45 -14.54
CA SER A 188 13.06 -20.36 -13.67
C SER A 188 12.04 -20.84 -12.64
N CYS A 189 12.08 -20.26 -11.45
CA CYS A 189 11.24 -20.63 -10.32
C CYS A 189 10.32 -19.51 -9.82
N PHE A 190 9.28 -19.21 -10.59
CA PHE A 190 8.19 -18.34 -10.14
C PHE A 190 7.47 -18.82 -8.87
N PRO A 191 7.22 -20.13 -8.64
CA PRO A 191 6.57 -20.59 -7.41
C PRO A 191 7.30 -20.15 -6.14
N MET A 192 8.63 -20.25 -6.11
CA MET A 192 9.45 -19.82 -4.98
C MET A 192 9.51 -18.31 -4.89
N ALA A 193 9.68 -17.63 -6.04
CA ALA A 193 9.76 -16.18 -6.08
C ALA A 193 8.46 -15.50 -5.58
N PHE A 194 7.28 -16.11 -5.80
CA PHE A 194 6.01 -15.69 -5.17
C PHE A 194 5.78 -16.30 -3.78
N GLY A 195 6.36 -17.46 -3.49
CA GLY A 195 6.23 -18.17 -2.22
C GLY A 195 6.93 -17.45 -1.06
N VAL A 196 8.09 -16.85 -1.31
CA VAL A 196 8.80 -16.05 -0.29
C VAL A 196 7.96 -14.85 0.18
N PRO A 197 7.41 -14.00 -0.71
CA PRO A 197 6.39 -13.00 -0.35
C PRO A 197 5.22 -13.58 0.45
N ALA A 198 4.68 -14.74 0.06
CA ALA A 198 3.58 -15.38 0.78
C ALA A 198 3.94 -15.74 2.24
N ILE A 199 5.10 -16.36 2.44
CA ILE A 199 5.62 -16.70 3.77
C ILE A 199 5.85 -15.43 4.60
N LEU A 200 6.48 -14.41 4.01
CA LEU A 200 6.73 -13.14 4.69
C LEU A 200 5.44 -12.44 5.12
N MET A 201 4.38 -12.50 4.31
CA MET A 201 3.07 -11.95 4.69
C MET A 201 2.43 -12.70 5.85
N VAL A 202 2.57 -14.03 5.90
CA VAL A 202 2.11 -14.83 7.05
C VAL A 202 2.93 -14.47 8.30
N VAL A 203 4.24 -14.34 8.17
CA VAL A 203 5.12 -13.90 9.27
C VAL A 203 4.74 -12.50 9.75
N ALA A 204 4.49 -11.56 8.84
CA ALA A 204 4.05 -10.20 9.15
C ALA A 204 2.76 -10.21 9.98
N LEU A 205 1.78 -11.02 9.57
CA LEU A 205 0.51 -11.20 10.29
C LEU A 205 0.72 -11.77 11.70
N VAL A 206 1.58 -12.79 11.85
CA VAL A 206 1.90 -13.39 13.14
C VAL A 206 2.60 -12.38 14.06
N LEU A 207 3.59 -11.63 13.54
CA LEU A 207 4.28 -10.57 14.28
C LEU A 207 3.30 -9.47 14.72
N PHE A 208 2.41 -9.05 13.83
CA PHE A 208 1.40 -8.05 14.13
C PHE A 208 0.47 -8.54 15.26
N LEU A 209 0.00 -9.78 15.21
CA LEU A 209 -0.84 -10.37 16.25
C LEU A 209 -0.13 -10.59 17.59
N ALA A 210 1.15 -10.97 17.57
CA ALA A 210 1.92 -11.23 18.79
C ALA A 210 1.97 -9.99 19.72
N ALA A 211 1.96 -8.79 19.14
CA ALA A 211 1.94 -7.53 19.88
C ALA A 211 0.54 -6.97 20.15
N LYS A 212 -0.55 -7.72 19.89
CA LYS A 212 -1.94 -7.26 20.08
C LYS A 212 -2.19 -6.63 21.45
N LYS A 213 -1.67 -7.23 22.53
CA LYS A 213 -1.85 -6.74 23.91
C LYS A 213 -1.07 -5.45 24.21
N LEU A 214 -0.12 -5.08 23.36
CA LEU A 214 0.73 -3.90 23.52
C LEU A 214 0.21 -2.69 22.73
N TYR A 215 -0.76 -2.88 21.83
CA TYR A 215 -1.25 -1.80 20.99
C TYR A 215 -2.25 -0.90 21.69
N ILE A 216 -2.13 0.40 21.39
CA ILE A 216 -3.15 1.39 21.64
C ILE A 216 -4.11 1.36 20.45
N CYS A 217 -5.32 0.85 20.66
CA CYS A 217 -6.37 0.78 19.66
C CYS A 217 -7.38 1.90 19.91
N LYS A 218 -7.35 2.94 19.07
CA LYS A 218 -8.34 4.03 19.12
C LYS A 218 -9.65 3.61 18.46
N GLU A 219 -10.76 4.13 19.00
CA GLU A 219 -12.09 3.95 18.41
C GLU A 219 -12.23 4.75 17.09
N PRO A 220 -13.09 4.31 16.16
CA PRO A 220 -13.33 5.01 14.91
C PRO A 220 -13.92 6.42 15.16
N GLN A 221 -13.32 7.47 14.59
CA GLN A 221 -13.69 8.87 14.84
C GLN A 221 -14.59 9.49 13.75
N GLY A 222 -15.11 8.69 12.83
CA GLY A 222 -15.97 9.16 11.74
C GLY A 222 -15.22 9.38 10.43
N ASN A 223 -15.96 9.71 9.37
CA ASN A 223 -15.45 9.63 8.00
C ASN A 223 -15.43 11.00 7.30
N VAL A 224 -14.26 11.63 7.33
CA VAL A 224 -14.03 12.94 6.72
C VAL A 224 -14.31 12.92 5.22
N ILE A 225 -14.01 11.82 4.51
CA ILE A 225 -14.27 11.72 3.06
C ILE A 225 -15.77 11.82 2.79
N VAL A 226 -16.60 11.13 3.58
CA VAL A 226 -18.06 11.15 3.43
C VAL A 226 -18.62 12.53 3.77
N GLU A 227 -18.12 13.17 4.83
CA GLU A 227 -18.54 14.51 5.23
C GLU A 227 -18.19 15.57 4.19
N VAL A 228 -16.95 15.60 3.71
CA VAL A 228 -16.49 16.49 2.63
C VAL A 228 -17.30 16.25 1.35
N SER A 229 -17.52 14.99 0.96
CA SER A 229 -18.33 14.66 -0.23
C SER A 229 -19.76 15.18 -0.12
N LYS A 230 -20.41 14.98 1.05
CA LYS A 230 -21.77 15.48 1.31
C LYS A 230 -21.81 17.02 1.34
N CYS A 231 -20.78 17.67 1.87
CA CYS A 231 -20.65 19.14 1.87
C CYS A 231 -20.57 19.68 0.44
N ILE A 232 -19.73 19.08 -0.41
CA ILE A 232 -19.59 19.44 -1.82
C ILE A 232 -20.92 19.24 -2.57
N SER A 233 -21.54 18.05 -2.45
CA SER A 233 -22.81 17.77 -3.12
C SER A 233 -23.91 18.74 -2.69
N HIS A 234 -23.99 19.07 -1.40
CA HIS A 234 -24.96 20.04 -0.89
C HIS A 234 -24.73 21.44 -1.44
N ALA A 235 -23.48 21.93 -1.43
CA ALA A 235 -23.13 23.24 -1.98
C ALA A 235 -23.48 23.35 -3.47
N ILE A 236 -23.22 22.30 -4.26
CA ILE A 236 -23.58 22.27 -5.69
C ILE A 236 -25.09 22.38 -5.87
N VAL A 237 -25.87 21.57 -5.15
CA VAL A 237 -27.34 21.60 -5.22
C VAL A 237 -27.89 22.97 -4.86
N MET A 238 -27.38 23.58 -3.80
CA MET A 238 -27.83 24.91 -3.36
C MET A 238 -27.40 26.02 -4.31
N ASN A 239 -26.18 25.95 -4.87
CA ASN A 239 -25.73 26.90 -5.89
C ASN A 239 -26.67 26.95 -7.11
N PHE A 240 -27.22 25.81 -7.52
CA PHE A 240 -28.22 25.76 -8.60
C PHE A 240 -29.62 26.24 -8.18
N LYS A 241 -30.02 26.03 -6.91
CA LYS A 241 -31.35 26.39 -6.42
C LYS A 241 -31.49 27.87 -6.09
N THR A 242 -30.58 28.42 -5.31
CA THR A 242 -30.75 29.75 -4.71
C THR A 242 -30.35 30.88 -5.66
N LYS A 243 -29.49 30.61 -6.67
CA LYS A 243 -28.92 31.60 -7.63
C LYS A 243 -28.35 32.87 -6.97
N GLU A 244 -28.17 32.88 -5.65
CA GLU A 244 -27.51 33.96 -4.91
C GLU A 244 -26.03 33.98 -5.29
N LYS A 245 -25.47 35.17 -5.53
CA LYS A 245 -24.03 35.29 -5.71
C LYS A 245 -23.34 35.23 -4.35
N LYS A 246 -22.66 34.13 -4.06
CA LYS A 246 -21.66 34.02 -2.99
C LYS A 246 -20.26 34.23 -3.56
N GLU A 247 -19.30 34.64 -2.72
CA GLU A 247 -17.90 34.80 -3.13
C GLU A 247 -17.28 33.50 -3.65
N HIS A 248 -17.59 32.38 -2.99
CA HIS A 248 -17.21 31.05 -3.45
C HIS A 248 -18.44 30.13 -3.46
N TRP A 249 -18.57 29.26 -4.48
CA TRP A 249 -19.73 28.39 -4.64
C TRP A 249 -19.96 27.43 -3.45
N LEU A 250 -18.88 26.99 -2.78
CA LEU A 250 -18.96 26.19 -1.54
C LEU A 250 -19.65 26.90 -0.37
N ASP A 251 -19.75 28.23 -0.36
CA ASP A 251 -20.41 28.96 0.73
C ASP A 251 -21.94 28.74 0.74
N HIS A 252 -22.49 28.16 -0.32
CA HIS A 252 -23.86 27.67 -0.35
C HIS A 252 -24.13 26.48 0.57
N ALA A 253 -23.09 25.87 1.18
CA ALA A 253 -23.25 24.85 2.21
C ALA A 253 -23.34 25.42 3.64
N ALA A 254 -23.21 26.74 3.83
CA ALA A 254 -23.15 27.37 5.15
C ALA A 254 -24.47 27.31 5.94
N ASP A 255 -25.56 26.91 5.30
CA ASP A 255 -26.86 26.66 5.93
C ASP A 255 -26.89 25.34 6.73
N LYS A 256 -26.06 24.36 6.33
CA LYS A 256 -26.06 23.01 6.90
C LYS A 256 -24.73 22.62 7.55
N TYR A 257 -23.61 23.14 7.08
CA TYR A 257 -22.27 22.75 7.52
C TYR A 257 -21.54 23.92 8.16
N ASP A 258 -20.62 23.61 9.07
CA ASP A 258 -19.83 24.60 9.78
C ASP A 258 -18.80 25.28 8.87
N LYS A 259 -18.45 26.52 9.21
CA LYS A 259 -17.49 27.32 8.43
C LYS A 259 -16.11 26.67 8.34
N THR A 260 -15.70 25.91 9.37
CA THR A 260 -14.39 25.24 9.41
C THR A 260 -14.34 24.11 8.38
N LEU A 261 -15.37 23.25 8.32
CA LEU A 261 -15.47 22.20 7.30
C LEU A 261 -15.51 22.78 5.88
N ILE A 262 -16.27 23.86 5.66
CA ILE A 262 -16.33 24.53 4.35
C ILE A 262 -14.95 25.09 3.96
N SER A 263 -14.27 25.76 4.89
CA SER A 263 -12.92 26.30 4.67
C SER A 263 -11.91 25.20 4.37
N ASN A 264 -11.93 24.11 5.14
CA ASN A 264 -11.06 22.95 4.91
C ASN A 264 -11.36 22.29 3.56
N THR A 265 -12.63 22.20 3.18
CA THR A 265 -13.04 21.65 1.87
C THR A 265 -12.52 22.52 0.72
N LYS A 266 -12.56 23.86 0.83
CA LYS A 266 -11.95 24.77 -0.14
C LYS A 266 -10.45 24.51 -0.28
N ALA A 267 -9.74 24.38 0.84
CA ALA A 267 -8.31 24.11 0.84
C ALA A 267 -7.98 22.75 0.18
N VAL A 268 -8.75 21.70 0.47
CA VAL A 268 -8.59 20.38 -0.17
C VAL A 268 -8.77 20.47 -1.68
N LEU A 269 -9.77 21.20 -2.18
CA LEU A 269 -9.98 21.38 -3.63
C LEU A 269 -8.81 22.13 -4.30
N GLN A 270 -8.21 23.10 -3.62
CA GLN A 270 -7.02 23.79 -4.11
C GLN A 270 -5.82 22.83 -4.18
N VAL A 271 -5.64 21.96 -3.18
CA VAL A 271 -4.60 20.92 -3.21
C VAL A 271 -4.85 19.91 -4.33
N LEU A 272 -6.10 19.50 -4.56
CA LEU A 272 -6.45 18.60 -5.68
C LEU A 272 -6.13 19.23 -7.04
N PHE A 273 -6.30 20.54 -7.19
CA PHE A 273 -5.88 21.24 -8.41
C PHE A 273 -4.36 21.17 -8.62
N LEU A 274 -3.57 21.30 -7.56
CA LEU A 274 -2.10 21.12 -7.62
C LEU A 274 -1.70 19.70 -8.02
N PHE A 275 -2.56 18.70 -7.81
CA PHE A 275 -2.29 17.30 -8.13
C PHE A 275 -2.65 16.90 -9.57
N ILE A 276 -3.27 17.78 -10.37
CA ILE A 276 -3.63 17.50 -11.77
C ILE A 276 -2.46 16.99 -12.64
N PRO A 277 -1.20 17.46 -12.48
CA PRO A 277 -0.08 16.94 -13.26
C PRO A 277 0.46 15.58 -12.77
N LEU A 278 0.15 15.15 -11.54
CA LEU A 278 0.73 13.93 -10.95
C LEU A 278 0.41 12.64 -11.71
N PRO A 279 -0.80 12.44 -12.27
CA PRO A 279 -1.07 11.26 -13.10
C PRO A 279 -0.09 11.07 -14.26
N LEU A 280 0.41 12.17 -14.88
CA LEU A 280 1.41 12.07 -15.95
C LEU A 280 2.75 11.55 -15.44
N PHE A 281 3.17 12.00 -14.25
CA PHE A 281 4.37 11.49 -13.60
C PHE A 281 4.24 9.99 -13.32
N TRP A 282 3.13 9.57 -12.69
CA TRP A 282 2.93 8.15 -12.33
C TRP A 282 2.76 7.25 -13.56
N ALA A 283 2.13 7.74 -14.63
CA ALA A 283 2.00 7.02 -15.89
C ALA A 283 3.36 6.67 -16.54
N LEU A 284 4.39 7.50 -16.29
CA LEU A 284 5.77 7.25 -16.72
C LEU A 284 6.54 6.43 -15.69
N PHE A 285 6.49 6.82 -14.42
CA PHE A 285 7.24 6.18 -13.34
C PHE A 285 6.91 4.69 -13.22
N ASP A 286 5.62 4.32 -13.31
CA ASP A 286 5.21 2.92 -13.14
C ASP A 286 5.56 2.02 -14.35
N GLN A 287 6.03 2.58 -15.48
CA GLN A 287 6.49 1.78 -16.63
C GLN A 287 7.74 0.96 -16.32
N GLN A 288 8.49 1.33 -15.28
CA GLN A 288 9.72 0.66 -14.89
C GLN A 288 9.54 -0.85 -14.64
N GLY A 289 8.38 -1.28 -14.09
CA GLY A 289 8.11 -2.69 -13.82
C GLY A 289 7.39 -3.45 -14.95
N SER A 290 7.21 -2.82 -16.11
CA SER A 290 6.57 -3.45 -17.29
C SER A 290 7.39 -3.20 -18.55
N ARG A 291 7.16 -2.08 -19.25
CA ARG A 291 7.81 -1.78 -20.53
C ARG A 291 9.33 -1.74 -20.44
N TRP A 292 9.89 -1.19 -19.36
CA TRP A 292 11.34 -1.14 -19.20
C TRP A 292 11.91 -2.53 -18.89
N THR A 293 11.20 -3.35 -18.12
CA THR A 293 11.55 -4.77 -17.91
C THR A 293 11.64 -5.52 -19.23
N PHE A 294 10.63 -5.39 -20.11
CA PHE A 294 10.66 -6.04 -21.44
C PHE A 294 11.75 -5.49 -22.37
N GLN A 295 12.14 -4.23 -22.21
CA GLN A 295 13.30 -3.69 -22.92
C GLN A 295 14.58 -4.32 -22.39
N ALA A 296 14.72 -4.42 -21.08
CA ALA A 296 15.90 -4.98 -20.42
C ALA A 296 16.14 -6.46 -20.75
N THR A 297 15.09 -7.25 -21.05
CA THR A 297 15.27 -8.65 -21.50
C THR A 297 15.99 -8.77 -22.84
N ARG A 298 16.09 -7.67 -23.60
CA ARG A 298 16.74 -7.59 -24.91
C ARG A 298 18.10 -6.88 -24.84
N MET A 299 18.57 -6.55 -23.65
CA MET A 299 19.83 -5.85 -23.39
C MET A 299 20.85 -6.78 -22.75
N ASP A 300 22.12 -6.45 -22.88
CA ASP A 300 23.18 -7.13 -22.13
C ASP A 300 23.23 -6.60 -20.69
N GLY A 301 22.87 -7.46 -19.74
CA GLY A 301 22.92 -7.17 -18.30
C GLY A 301 24.27 -7.50 -17.64
N THR A 302 25.29 -7.88 -18.41
CA THR A 302 26.57 -8.35 -17.87
C THR A 302 27.46 -7.19 -17.43
N LEU A 303 27.70 -7.09 -16.12
CA LEU A 303 28.63 -6.18 -15.48
C LEU A 303 29.88 -6.94 -15.02
N GLY A 304 30.71 -7.36 -15.98
CA GLY A 304 31.96 -8.06 -15.70
C GLY A 304 31.74 -9.41 -14.99
N TRP A 305 31.78 -9.39 -13.66
CA TRP A 305 31.62 -10.58 -12.80
C TRP A 305 30.19 -10.79 -12.27
N PHE A 306 29.25 -9.87 -12.55
CA PHE A 306 27.87 -9.97 -12.11
C PHE A 306 26.91 -9.72 -13.28
N THR A 307 25.78 -10.43 -13.34
CA THR A 307 24.75 -10.20 -14.36
C THR A 307 23.49 -9.67 -13.67
N ILE A 308 23.11 -8.43 -14.00
CA ILE A 308 21.84 -7.84 -13.57
C ILE A 308 20.70 -8.49 -14.34
N LYS A 309 19.67 -8.94 -13.63
CA LYS A 309 18.47 -9.51 -14.25
C LYS A 309 17.57 -8.38 -14.77
N PRO A 310 16.84 -8.59 -15.88
CA PRO A 310 15.98 -7.57 -16.48
C PRO A 310 14.91 -6.96 -15.57
N ASP A 311 14.51 -7.76 -14.58
CA ASP A 311 13.54 -7.43 -13.56
C ASP A 311 14.18 -6.91 -12.26
N GLN A 312 15.48 -6.64 -12.18
CA GLN A 312 16.10 -5.94 -11.02
C GLN A 312 16.11 -4.42 -11.22
#